data_AF-A0A1Q8ZAW7-F1
#
_entry.id   AF-A0A1Q8ZAW7-F1
#
_cell.length_a   1.000
_cell.length_b   1.000
_cell.length_c   1.000
_cell.angle_alpha   90.00
_cell.angle_beta   90.00
_cell.angle_gamma   90.00
#
_symmetry.space_group_name_H-M   'P 1'
#
loop_
_entity.id
_entity.type
_entity.pdbx_description
1 polymer ?
#
loop_
_entity_poly.entity_id
_entity_poly.type
_entity_poly.pdbx_seq_one_letter_code
_entity_poly.pdbx_strand_id
1 'polypeptide(L)'
;MGRDTVQRQAIRELLALAPEHPARRTTLEHLARLQITLQSRQNLTKDEQEIVVNLSPIYQQWREETLQQGRQEGIQQGQQIERQLMLSRTVPLLLQSGLTLEQIAQQLQVSLDEVTAAAAQNQN
;
A
#
# COMPACT_ATOMS: atom_id res chain seq x y z
N MET A 1 36.43 4.56 18.97
CA MET A 1 35.68 3.38 18.51
C MET A 1 34.38 3.35 19.30
N GLY A 2 33.22 3.64 18.68
CA GLY A 2 31.96 3.75 19.45
C GLY A 2 30.75 4.20 18.64
N ARG A 3 30.94 4.95 17.55
CA ARG A 3 29.83 5.41 16.69
C ARG A 3 29.13 4.25 15.97
N ASP A 4 29.91 3.35 15.40
CA ASP A 4 29.44 2.17 14.65
C ASP A 4 28.65 1.19 15.54
N THR A 5 29.09 0.99 16.78
CA THR A 5 28.37 0.15 17.76
C THR A 5 27.06 0.75 18.22
N VAL A 6 27.01 2.07 18.42
CA VAL A 6 25.77 2.79 18.80
C VAL A 6 24.77 2.79 17.64
N GLN A 7 25.23 3.04 16.41
CA GLN A 7 24.35 3.04 15.23
C GLN A 7 23.74 1.67 14.97
N ARG A 8 24.54 0.59 15.01
CA ARG A 8 24.02 -0.78 14.87
C ARG A 8 23.05 -1.16 15.98
N GLN A 9 23.30 -0.69 17.21
CA GLN A 9 22.37 -0.91 18.32
C GLN A 9 21.04 -0.19 18.09
N ALA A 10 21.06 1.08 17.70
CA ALA A 10 19.86 1.86 17.40
C ALA A 10 19.04 1.25 16.25
N ILE A 11 19.71 0.73 15.21
CA ILE A 11 19.04 0.01 14.11
C ILE A 11 18.35 -1.25 14.61
N ARG A 12 19.00 -2.04 15.47
CA ARG A 12 18.39 -3.25 16.06
C ARG A 12 17.18 -2.91 16.92
N GLU A 13 17.28 -1.87 17.75
CA GLU A 13 16.18 -1.40 18.59
C GLU A 13 15.00 -0.91 17.75
N LEU A 14 15.25 -0.13 16.70
CA LEU A 14 14.23 0.34 15.76
C LEU A 14 13.52 -0.82 15.05
N LEU A 15 14.28 -1.81 14.58
CA LEU A 15 13.70 -2.99 13.91
C LEU A 15 12.92 -3.90 14.87
N ALA A 16 13.27 -3.89 16.15
CA ALA A 16 12.56 -4.63 17.20
C ALA A 16 11.28 -3.93 17.69
N LEU A 17 11.03 -2.67 17.31
CA LEU A 17 9.77 -2.01 17.61
C LEU A 17 8.59 -2.73 16.95
N ALA A 18 7.45 -2.74 17.63
CA ALA A 18 6.20 -3.27 17.07
C ALA A 18 5.83 -2.52 15.78
N PRO A 19 5.29 -3.20 14.76
CA PRO A 19 4.88 -2.57 13.49
C PRO A 19 3.98 -1.35 13.68
N GLU A 20 3.10 -1.39 14.68
CA GLU A 20 2.12 -0.34 14.96
C GLU A 20 2.67 0.83 15.79
N HIS A 21 3.94 0.79 16.14
CA HIS A 21 4.56 1.89 16.86
C HIS A 21 4.58 3.15 15.97
N PRO A 22 3.97 4.27 16.41
CA PRO A 22 3.69 5.42 15.54
C PRO A 22 4.97 6.02 14.91
N ALA A 23 6.08 6.00 15.64
CA ALA A 23 7.35 6.53 15.14
C ALA A 23 8.14 5.54 14.27
N ARG A 24 7.84 4.23 14.31
CA ARG A 24 8.66 3.19 13.66
C ARG A 24 8.63 3.37 12.15
N ARG A 25 7.42 3.41 11.57
CA ARG A 25 7.23 3.56 10.13
C ARG A 25 7.90 4.81 9.58
N THR A 26 7.65 5.96 10.20
CA THR A 26 8.23 7.24 9.78
C THR A 26 9.75 7.24 9.88
N THR A 27 10.31 6.66 10.94
CA THR A 27 11.77 6.57 11.12
C THR A 27 12.40 5.62 10.08
N LEU A 28 11.78 4.47 9.82
CA LEU A 28 12.23 3.54 8.78
C LEU A 28 12.24 4.21 7.40
N GLU A 29 11.20 4.96 7.07
CA GLU A 29 11.13 5.70 5.80
C GLU A 29 12.24 6.74 5.68
N HIS A 30 12.46 7.57 6.71
CA HIS A 30 13.49 8.60 6.67
C HIS A 30 14.90 8.01 6.52
N LEU A 31 15.19 6.92 7.23
CA LEU A 31 16.48 6.24 7.15
C LEU A 31 16.67 5.51 5.81
N ALA A 32 15.63 4.88 5.27
CA ALA A 32 15.66 4.31 3.93
C ALA A 32 15.89 5.39 2.87
N ARG A 33 15.21 6.54 2.98
CA ARG A 33 15.41 7.69 2.09
C ARG A 33 16.83 8.23 2.18
N LEU A 34 17.38 8.39 3.39
CA LEU A 34 18.77 8.81 3.58
C LEU A 34 19.73 7.85 2.87
N GLN A 35 19.54 6.53 3.01
CA GLN A 35 20.37 5.56 2.34
C GLN A 35 20.30 5.71 0.81
N ILE A 36 19.10 5.82 0.24
CA ILE A 36 18.90 6.02 -1.21
C ILE A 36 19.59 7.31 -1.67
N THR A 37 19.42 8.40 -0.94
CA THR A 37 20.07 9.68 -1.24
C THR A 37 21.59 9.56 -1.20
N LEU A 38 22.17 8.90 -0.20
CA LEU A 38 23.61 8.68 -0.12
C LEU A 38 24.10 7.79 -1.28
N GLN A 39 23.39 6.71 -1.61
CA GLN A 39 23.74 5.81 -2.72
C GLN A 39 23.74 6.49 -4.09
N SER A 40 22.93 7.53 -4.29
CA SER A 40 22.91 8.30 -5.54
C SER A 40 24.11 9.26 -5.71
N ARG A 41 24.94 9.45 -4.68
CA ARG A 41 26.09 10.38 -4.73
C ARG A 41 27.35 9.66 -5.22
N GLN A 42 28.14 10.33 -6.07
CA GLN A 42 29.33 9.73 -6.70
C GLN A 42 30.57 9.68 -5.77
N ASN A 43 30.72 10.64 -4.84
CA ASN A 43 31.91 10.79 -4.01
C ASN A 43 31.58 10.68 -2.52
N LEU A 44 31.25 9.48 -2.06
CA LEU A 44 30.99 9.20 -0.65
C LEU A 44 32.30 9.14 0.14
N THR A 45 32.33 9.80 1.29
CA THR A 45 33.38 9.59 2.29
C THR A 45 33.30 8.17 2.86
N LYS A 46 34.39 7.68 3.49
CA LYS A 46 34.40 6.36 4.14
C LYS A 46 33.29 6.23 5.20
N ASP A 47 33.06 7.30 5.95
CA ASP A 47 31.99 7.39 6.94
C ASP A 47 30.59 7.24 6.32
N GLU A 48 30.35 7.90 5.18
CA GLU A 48 29.06 7.79 4.48
C GLU A 48 28.87 6.41 3.83
N GLN A 49 29.94 5.78 3.34
CA GLN A 49 29.90 4.40 2.86
C GLN A 49 29.50 3.43 3.98
N GLU A 50 30.08 3.61 5.17
CA GLU A 50 29.73 2.83 6.36
C GLU A 50 28.27 3.03 6.78
N ILE A 51 27.77 4.27 6.74
CA ILE A 51 26.35 4.57 6.99
C ILE A 51 25.45 3.84 5.99
N VAL A 52 25.78 3.86 4.69
CA VAL A 52 25.02 3.16 3.66
C VAL A 52 24.96 1.66 3.94
N VAL A 53 26.09 1.04 4.31
CA VAL A 53 26.13 -0.39 4.65
C VAL A 53 25.26 -0.66 5.87
N ASN A 54 25.44 0.10 6.95
CA ASN A 54 24.72 -0.07 8.20
C ASN A 54 23.20 0.10 8.03
N LEU A 55 22.73 0.97 7.13
CA LEU A 55 21.30 1.18 6.87
C LEU A 55 20.67 0.12 5.95
N SER A 56 21.43 -0.80 5.35
CA SER A 56 20.88 -1.83 4.44
C SER A 56 19.72 -2.65 5.02
N PRO A 57 19.75 -3.09 6.29
CA PRO A 57 18.63 -3.79 6.90
C PRO A 57 17.36 -2.92 7.01
N ILE A 58 17.52 -1.62 7.24
CA ILE A 58 16.42 -0.66 7.33
C ILE A 58 15.72 -0.52 5.98
N TYR A 59 16.49 -0.35 4.90
CA TYR A 59 15.92 -0.26 3.55
C TYR A 59 15.23 -1.55 3.12
N GLN A 60 15.82 -2.71 3.42
CA GLN A 60 15.18 -4.01 3.12
C GLN A 60 13.84 -4.13 3.81
N GLN A 61 13.79 -3.87 5.13
CA GLN A 61 12.55 -3.91 5.89
C GLN A 61 11.51 -2.93 5.34
N TRP A 62 11.89 -1.66 5.14
CA TRP A 62 10.98 -0.64 4.63
C TRP A 62 10.44 -1.00 3.24
N ARG A 63 11.29 -1.54 2.35
CA ARG A 63 10.89 -1.97 0.99
C ARG A 63 9.90 -3.13 1.06
N GLU A 64 10.16 -4.13 1.89
CA GLU A 64 9.28 -5.29 2.03
C GLU A 64 7.91 -4.90 2.58
N GLU A 65 7.87 -4.08 3.64
CA GLU A 65 6.64 -3.56 4.22
C GLU A 65 5.85 -2.73 3.20
N THR A 66 6.52 -1.83 2.48
CA THR A 66 5.89 -1.00 1.44
C THR A 66 5.33 -1.86 0.29
N LEU A 67 6.06 -2.88 -0.15
CA LEU A 67 5.59 -3.79 -1.21
C LEU A 67 4.42 -4.65 -0.72
N GLN A 68 4.41 -5.09 0.54
CA GLN A 68 3.28 -5.81 1.12
C GLN A 68 2.04 -4.94 1.17
N GLN A 69 2.16 -3.70 1.65
CA GLN A 69 1.05 -2.75 1.66
C GLN A 69 0.52 -2.49 0.25
N GLY A 70 1.41 -2.22 -0.72
CA GLY A 70 1.02 -2.00 -2.10
C GLY A 70 0.29 -3.21 -2.73
N ARG A 71 0.69 -4.44 -2.39
CA ARG A 71 -0.05 -5.65 -2.81
C ARG A 71 -1.45 -5.71 -2.20
N GLN A 72 -1.59 -5.41 -0.91
CA GLN A 72 -2.89 -5.43 -0.24
C GLN A 72 -3.83 -4.36 -0.81
N GLU A 73 -3.33 -3.14 -0.99
CA GLU A 73 -4.07 -2.05 -1.63
C GLU A 73 -4.47 -2.40 -3.06
N GLY A 74 -3.55 -2.98 -3.84
CA GLY A 74 -3.83 -3.43 -5.21
C GLY A 74 -4.90 -4.53 -5.28
N ILE A 75 -4.90 -5.48 -4.34
CA ILE A 75 -5.95 -6.51 -4.25
C ILE A 75 -7.30 -5.88 -3.91
N GLN A 76 -7.34 -4.97 -2.92
CA GLN A 76 -8.59 -4.29 -2.54
C GLN A 76 -9.16 -3.45 -3.69
N GLN A 77 -8.30 -2.69 -4.39
CA GLN A 77 -8.69 -1.93 -5.58
C GLN A 77 -9.17 -2.86 -6.70
N GLY A 78 -8.47 -3.97 -6.94
CA GLY A 78 -8.87 -4.98 -7.92
C GLY A 78 -10.26 -5.54 -7.65
N GLN A 79 -10.55 -5.92 -6.40
CA GLN A 79 -11.86 -6.42 -5.99
C GLN A 79 -12.97 -5.37 -6.16
N GLN A 80 -12.68 -4.09 -5.90
CA GLN A 80 -13.63 -3.00 -6.13
C GLN A 80 -13.91 -2.80 -7.62
N ILE A 81 -12.87 -2.82 -8.47
CA ILE A 81 -13.00 -2.70 -9.93
C ILE A 81 -13.79 -3.88 -10.50
N GLU A 82 -13.46 -5.11 -10.10
CA GLU A 82 -14.18 -6.31 -10.54
C GLU A 82 -15.66 -6.25 -10.15
N ARG A 83 -15.96 -5.80 -8.93
CA ARG A 83 -17.34 -5.60 -8.48
C ARG A 83 -18.06 -4.56 -9.35
N GLN A 84 -17.45 -3.41 -9.60
CA GLN A 84 -18.05 -2.37 -10.45
C GLN A 84 -18.28 -2.85 -11.88
N LEU A 85 -17.31 -3.56 -12.46
CA LEU A 85 -17.42 -4.14 -13.81
C LEU A 85 -18.51 -5.22 -13.90
N MET A 86 -18.66 -6.03 -12.84
CA MET A 86 -19.75 -7.00 -12.76
C MET A 86 -21.10 -6.28 -12.74
N LEU A 87 -21.26 -5.29 -11.86
CA LEU A 87 -22.51 -4.53 -11.76
C LEU A 87 -22.85 -3.78 -13.05
N SER A 88 -21.88 -3.13 -13.69
CA SER A 88 -22.12 -2.39 -14.94
C SER A 88 -22.58 -3.30 -16.08
N ARG A 89 -22.20 -4.58 -16.08
CA ARG A 89 -22.65 -5.57 -17.07
C ARG A 89 -23.97 -6.22 -16.71
N THR A 90 -24.19 -6.51 -15.42
CA THR A 90 -25.33 -7.31 -14.97
C THR A 90 -26.58 -6.48 -14.71
N VAL A 91 -26.44 -5.28 -14.12
CA VAL A 91 -27.59 -4.41 -13.77
C VAL A 91 -28.47 -4.10 -14.99
N PRO A 92 -27.96 -3.70 -16.17
CA PRO A 92 -28.79 -3.43 -17.34
C PRO A 92 -29.57 -4.64 -17.83
N LEU A 93 -28.99 -5.84 -17.76
CA LEU A 93 -29.65 -7.08 -18.17
C LEU A 93 -30.80 -7.43 -17.22
N LEU A 94 -30.61 -7.21 -15.92
CA LEU A 94 -31.65 -7.45 -14.92
C LEU A 94 -32.79 -6.43 -15.05
N LEU A 95 -32.47 -5.15 -15.31
CA LEU A 95 -33.46 -4.13 -15.64
C LEU A 95 -34.27 -4.50 -16.89
N GLN A 96 -33.60 -4.98 -17.95
CA GLN A 96 -34.28 -5.46 -19.17
C GLN A 96 -35.18 -6.66 -18.92
N SER A 97 -34.84 -7.52 -17.96
CA SER A 97 -35.69 -8.63 -17.53
C SER A 97 -36.86 -8.21 -16.62
N GLY A 98 -37.00 -6.92 -16.32
CA GLY A 98 -38.11 -6.35 -15.57
C GLY A 98 -37.90 -6.24 -14.06
N LEU A 99 -36.67 -6.47 -13.56
CA LEU A 99 -36.36 -6.23 -12.15
C LEU A 99 -36.19 -4.73 -11.88
N THR A 100 -36.60 -4.30 -10.69
CA THR A 100 -36.35 -2.94 -10.17
C THR A 100 -34.94 -2.83 -9.56
N LEU A 101 -34.42 -1.60 -9.41
CA LEU A 101 -33.10 -1.37 -8.82
C LEU A 101 -33.01 -1.91 -7.38
N GLU A 102 -34.09 -1.81 -6.61
CA GLU A 102 -34.20 -2.32 -5.25
C GLU A 102 -34.16 -3.85 -5.21
N GLN A 103 -34.87 -4.52 -6.13
CA GLN A 103 -34.83 -5.98 -6.25
C GLN A 103 -33.43 -6.46 -6.67
N ILE A 104 -32.77 -5.74 -7.58
CA ILE A 104 -31.39 -6.05 -8.01
C ILE A 104 -30.42 -5.90 -6.83
N ALA A 105 -30.52 -4.80 -6.07
CA ALA A 105 -29.68 -4.58 -4.90
C ALA A 105 -29.84 -5.70 -3.86
N GLN A 106 -31.08 -6.10 -3.59
CA GLN A 106 -31.39 -7.23 -2.69
C GLN A 106 -30.84 -8.56 -3.23
N GLN A 107 -31.03 -8.84 -4.52
CA GLN A 107 -30.62 -10.10 -5.13
C GLN A 107 -29.11 -10.25 -5.24
N LEU A 108 -28.40 -9.16 -5.56
CA LEU A 108 -26.95 -9.14 -5.67
C LEU A 108 -26.26 -8.87 -4.31
N GLN A 109 -27.02 -8.61 -3.24
CA GLN A 109 -26.52 -8.25 -1.91
C GLN A 109 -25.54 -7.08 -1.94
N VAL A 110 -25.85 -6.07 -2.75
CA VAL A 110 -25.09 -4.82 -2.86
C VAL A 110 -25.96 -3.64 -2.46
N SER A 111 -25.35 -2.48 -2.25
CA SER A 111 -26.11 -1.26 -1.93
C SER A 111 -26.93 -0.77 -3.13
N LEU A 112 -28.05 -0.10 -2.84
CA LEU A 112 -28.85 0.55 -3.89
C LEU A 112 -28.05 1.62 -4.64
N ASP A 113 -27.12 2.30 -3.97
CA ASP A 113 -26.23 3.29 -4.57
C ASP A 113 -25.30 2.65 -5.63
N GLU A 114 -24.73 1.48 -5.34
CA GLU A 114 -23.89 0.72 -6.29
C GLU A 114 -24.68 0.31 -7.53
N VAL A 115 -25.94 -0.14 -7.37
CA VAL A 115 -26.81 -0.52 -8.50
C VAL A 115 -27.21 0.71 -9.32
N THR A 116 -27.56 1.81 -8.65
CA THR A 116 -27.96 3.06 -9.29
C THR A 116 -26.81 3.65 -10.12
N ALA A 117 -25.59 3.64 -9.57
CA ALA A 117 -24.40 4.07 -10.28
C ALA A 117 -24.14 3.21 -11.53
N ALA A 118 -24.27 1.88 -11.41
CA ALA A 118 -24.09 0.96 -12.53
C ALA A 118 -25.15 1.13 -13.64
N ALA A 119 -26.40 1.44 -13.27
CA ALA A 119 -27.46 1.73 -14.23
C ALA A 119 -27.21 3.04 -15.01
N ALA A 120 -26.71 4.09 -14.33
CA ALA A 120 -26.40 5.38 -14.96
C ALA A 120 -25.22 5.31 -15.94
N GLN A 121 -24.22 4.46 -15.69
CA GLN A 121 -23.05 4.30 -16.56
C GLN A 121 -23.37 3.73 -17.96
N ASN A 122 -24.51 3.05 -18.12
CA ASN A 122 -24.94 2.48 -19.40
C ASN A 122 -25.85 3.40 -20.22
N GLN A 123 -26.12 4.62 -19.73
CA GLN A 123 -26.96 5.62 -20.42
C GLN A 123 -26.14 6.73 -21.11
N ASN A 124 -24.80 6.66 -21.05
CA ASN A 124 -23.85 7.48 -21.81
C ASN A 124 -23.23 6.68 -22.95
#